data_AF-A0A955JNE9-F1
#
_entry.id   AF-A0A955JNE9-F1
#
_cell.length_a   1.000
_cell.length_b   1.000
_cell.length_c   1.000
_cell.angle_alpha   90.00
_cell.angle_beta   90.00
_cell.angle_gamma   90.00
#
_symmetry.space_group_name_H-M   'P 1'
#
loop_
_entity.id
_entity.type
_entity.pdbx_description
1 polymer ?
#
loop_
_entity_poly.entity_id
_entity_poly.type
_entity_poly.pdbx_seq_one_letter_code
_entity_poly.pdbx_strand_id
1 'polypeptide(L)'
;MEMVKKLDSKLSELFKDAPELPKSSKEVLAQIWPWLALLGGVVQAFAALAVWRLLQWTNTVAEFTTYYARAAGVSVGLSTFDKLAIYLGVAVLVVDAVILVAAFNPLRARQRRGWDLLFLAAVVNVLYSVVSIFINGRGLGSFIFSLIGSAVGFYLLYQVKELYGGAKTDKKSTQAPSAPKAP
;
A
#
# COMPACT_ATOMS: atom_id res chain seq x y z
N MET A 1 -9.23 6.94 -11.32
CA MET A 1 -9.47 5.48 -11.38
C MET A 1 -9.02 4.84 -12.71
N GLU A 2 -8.91 5.55 -13.83
CA GLU A 2 -8.47 4.93 -15.09
C GLU A 2 -7.05 4.34 -15.02
N MET A 3 -6.11 5.04 -14.37
CA MET A 3 -4.76 4.53 -14.17
C MET A 3 -4.74 3.24 -13.34
N VAL A 4 -5.55 3.17 -12.27
CA VAL A 4 -5.75 1.95 -11.46
C VAL A 4 -6.24 0.80 -12.34
N LYS A 5 -7.24 1.03 -13.21
CA LYS A 5 -7.75 0.00 -14.13
C LYS A 5 -6.69 -0.49 -15.12
N LYS A 6 -5.88 0.42 -15.68
CA LYS A 6 -4.80 0.08 -16.63
C LYS A 6 -3.67 -0.72 -15.97
N LEU A 7 -3.29 -0.36 -14.74
CA LEU A 7 -2.29 -1.10 -13.98
C LEU A 7 -2.85 -2.46 -13.54
N ASP A 8 -4.12 -2.49 -13.15
CA ASP A 8 -4.80 -3.71 -12.75
C ASP A 8 -4.82 -4.75 -13.88
N SER A 9 -5.09 -4.33 -15.13
CA SER A 9 -5.08 -5.26 -16.27
C SER A 9 -3.69 -5.87 -16.50
N LYS A 10 -2.63 -5.05 -16.50
CA LYS A 10 -1.26 -5.52 -16.72
C LYS A 10 -0.78 -6.46 -15.61
N LEU A 11 -1.05 -6.12 -14.36
CA LEU A 11 -0.66 -6.98 -13.23
C LEU A 11 -1.51 -8.24 -13.16
N SER A 12 -2.80 -8.17 -13.52
CA SER A 12 -3.63 -9.37 -13.61
C SER A 12 -3.06 -10.36 -14.64
N GLU A 13 -2.57 -9.89 -15.78
CA GLU A 13 -1.88 -10.74 -16.76
C GLU A 13 -0.63 -11.40 -16.19
N LEU A 14 0.17 -10.65 -15.43
CA LEU A 14 1.38 -11.16 -14.79
C LEU A 14 1.08 -12.26 -13.74
N PHE A 15 -0.04 -12.15 -13.02
CA PHE A 15 -0.41 -13.09 -11.96
C PHE A 15 -1.35 -14.20 -12.40
N LYS A 16 -1.75 -14.28 -13.67
CA LYS A 16 -2.61 -15.36 -14.20
C LYS A 16 -2.02 -16.75 -14.01
N ASP A 17 -0.71 -16.88 -14.16
CA ASP A 17 0.01 -18.16 -14.04
C ASP A 17 0.50 -18.42 -12.60
N ALA A 18 0.24 -17.51 -11.67
CA ALA A 18 0.66 -17.67 -10.28
C ALA A 18 -0.22 -18.70 -9.56
N PRO A 19 0.35 -19.52 -8.64
CA PRO A 19 -0.41 -20.54 -7.93
C PRO A 19 -1.65 -19.95 -7.24
N GLU A 20 -2.81 -20.60 -7.38
CA GLU A 20 -4.01 -20.16 -6.68
C GLU A 20 -4.06 -20.66 -5.23
N LEU A 21 -4.48 -19.78 -4.33
CA LEU A 21 -4.72 -20.14 -2.94
C LEU A 21 -6.05 -20.89 -2.79
N PRO A 22 -6.15 -21.85 -1.84
CA PRO A 22 -7.42 -22.52 -1.56
C PRO A 22 -8.45 -21.51 -1.04
N LYS A 23 -9.73 -21.80 -1.28
CA LYS A 23 -10.86 -20.90 -0.96
C LYS A 23 -10.86 -20.44 0.51
N SER A 24 -10.54 -21.34 1.44
CA SER A 24 -10.43 -21.02 2.87
C SER A 24 -9.39 -19.93 3.16
N SER A 25 -8.21 -20.01 2.55
CA SER A 25 -7.16 -19.01 2.70
C SER A 25 -7.54 -17.67 2.10
N LYS A 26 -8.19 -17.67 0.92
CA LYS A 26 -8.70 -16.44 0.30
C LYS A 26 -9.71 -15.74 1.22
N GLU A 27 -10.61 -16.49 1.85
CA GLU A 27 -11.63 -15.95 2.75
C GLU A 27 -11.03 -15.38 4.05
N VAL A 28 -10.09 -16.11 4.67
CA VAL A 28 -9.35 -15.64 5.86
C VAL A 28 -8.58 -14.36 5.53
N LEU A 29 -7.87 -14.32 4.40
CA LEU A 29 -7.18 -13.13 3.95
C LEU A 29 -8.15 -11.96 3.79
N ALA A 30 -9.29 -12.16 3.12
CA ALA A 30 -10.28 -11.12 2.91
C ALA A 30 -10.96 -10.65 4.22
N GLN A 31 -10.99 -11.47 5.25
CA GLN A 31 -11.44 -11.05 6.59
C GLN A 31 -10.38 -10.23 7.33
N ILE A 32 -9.09 -10.51 7.10
CA ILE A 32 -7.96 -9.84 7.76
C ILE A 32 -7.58 -8.51 7.07
N TRP A 33 -7.69 -8.42 5.75
CA TRP A 33 -7.33 -7.24 4.94
C TRP A 33 -7.87 -5.90 5.45
N PRO A 34 -9.15 -5.75 5.87
CA PRO A 34 -9.63 -4.50 6.46
C PRO A 34 -8.79 -4.09 7.68
N TRP A 35 -8.52 -5.03 8.58
CA TRP A 35 -7.75 -4.76 9.81
C TRP A 35 -6.30 -4.43 9.50
N LEU A 36 -5.70 -5.11 8.51
CA LEU A 36 -4.36 -4.75 8.03
C LEU A 36 -4.32 -3.36 7.43
N ALA A 37 -5.35 -2.96 6.67
CA ALA A 37 -5.45 -1.62 6.12
C ALA A 37 -5.53 -0.57 7.24
N LEU A 38 -6.40 -0.78 8.24
CA LEU A 38 -6.55 0.14 9.36
C LEU A 38 -5.26 0.24 10.17
N LEU A 39 -4.66 -0.90 10.54
CA LEU A 39 -3.40 -0.94 11.28
C LEU A 39 -2.28 -0.27 10.49
N GLY A 40 -2.14 -0.61 9.21
CA GLY A 40 -1.15 -0.03 8.31
C GLY A 40 -1.30 1.48 8.21
N GLY A 41 -2.53 1.97 8.03
CA GLY A 41 -2.80 3.40 7.96
C GLY A 41 -2.49 4.14 9.26
N VAL A 42 -2.84 3.57 10.42
CA VAL A 42 -2.52 4.16 11.73
C VAL A 42 -1.00 4.18 11.96
N VAL A 43 -0.31 3.06 11.70
CA VAL A 43 1.16 2.97 11.84
C VAL A 43 1.85 3.98 10.92
N GLN A 44 1.39 4.14 9.68
CA GLN A 44 1.93 5.13 8.76
C GLN A 44 1.68 6.56 9.20
N ALA A 45 0.50 6.88 9.75
CA ALA A 45 0.23 8.19 10.31
C ALA A 45 1.19 8.51 11.47
N PHE A 46 1.43 7.55 12.37
CA PHE A 46 2.43 7.70 13.43
C PHE A 46 3.85 7.83 12.87
N ALA A 47 4.22 7.04 11.87
CA ALA A 47 5.52 7.15 11.22
C ALA A 47 5.72 8.52 10.57
N ALA A 48 4.69 9.05 9.88
CA ALA A 48 4.72 10.39 9.30
C ALA A 48 4.94 11.47 10.38
N LEU A 49 4.24 11.38 11.51
CA LEU A 49 4.41 12.31 12.63
C LEU A 49 5.80 12.19 13.28
N ALA A 50 6.30 10.97 13.48
CA ALA A 50 7.61 10.72 14.06
C ALA A 50 8.72 11.28 13.16
N VAL A 51 8.66 10.99 11.86
CA VAL A 51 9.60 11.52 10.88
C VAL A 51 9.49 13.04 10.81
N TRP A 52 8.29 13.61 10.74
CA TRP A 52 8.09 15.07 10.74
C TRP A 52 8.73 15.75 11.96
N ARG A 53 8.52 15.22 13.16
CA ARG A 53 9.16 15.73 14.38
C ARG A 53 10.68 15.63 14.33
N LEU A 54 11.20 14.51 13.83
CA LEU A 54 12.63 14.33 13.64
C LEU A 54 13.19 15.36 12.66
N LEU A 55 12.51 15.65 11.55
CA LEU A 55 12.94 16.71 10.61
C LEU A 55 13.06 18.06 11.31
N GLN A 56 12.04 18.47 12.06
CA GLN A 56 12.05 19.76 12.76
C GLN A 56 13.22 19.86 13.75
N TRP A 57 13.47 18.78 14.50
CA TRP A 57 14.60 18.71 15.42
C TRP A 57 15.94 18.75 14.68
N THR A 58 16.09 17.96 13.61
CA THR A 58 17.32 17.96 12.79
C THR A 58 17.57 19.28 12.10
N ASN A 59 16.55 20.03 11.67
CA ASN A 59 16.75 21.34 11.07
C ASN A 59 17.34 22.33 12.08
N THR A 60 16.86 22.31 13.32
CA THR A 60 17.35 23.17 14.41
C THR A 60 18.81 22.86 14.76
N VAL A 61 19.17 21.57 14.87
CA VAL A 61 20.55 21.14 15.19
C VAL A 61 21.49 21.29 13.98
N ALA A 62 20.99 21.07 12.76
CA ALA A 62 21.77 21.17 11.55
C ALA A 62 22.14 22.62 11.23
N GLU A 63 21.27 23.60 11.49
CA GLU A 63 21.63 25.02 11.29
C GLU A 63 22.84 25.43 12.15
N PHE A 64 22.88 24.97 13.40
CA PHE A 64 24.01 25.20 14.30
C PHE A 64 25.28 24.50 13.76
N THR A 65 25.20 23.21 13.46
CA THR A 65 26.36 22.42 13.03
C THR A 65 26.89 22.84 11.66
N THR A 66 26.01 23.13 10.70
CA THR A 66 26.36 23.56 9.35
C THR A 66 26.97 24.97 9.36
N TYR A 67 26.56 25.86 10.27
CA TYR A 67 27.20 27.17 10.45
C TYR A 67 28.68 27.04 10.81
N TYR A 68 29.00 26.24 11.85
CA TYR A 68 30.38 26.03 12.27
C TYR A 68 31.21 25.20 11.29
N ALA A 69 30.62 24.20 10.64
CA ALA A 69 31.35 23.37 9.68
C ALA A 69 31.69 24.11 8.38
N ARG A 70 30.83 25.03 7.92
CA ARG A 70 31.14 25.92 6.79
C ARG A 70 32.31 26.85 7.12
N ALA A 71 32.41 27.33 8.37
CA ALA A 71 33.56 28.10 8.81
C ALA A 71 34.88 27.29 8.79
N ALA A 72 34.79 25.96 8.92
CA ALA A 72 35.92 25.03 8.79
C ALA A 72 36.11 24.47 7.36
N GLY A 73 35.33 24.91 6.37
CA GLY A 73 35.42 24.44 4.98
C GLY A 73 34.88 23.03 4.73
N VAL A 74 34.16 22.43 5.68
CA VAL A 74 33.63 21.07 5.58
C VAL A 74 32.11 21.12 5.37
N SER A 75 31.60 20.43 4.34
CA SER A 75 30.17 20.24 4.15
C SER A 75 29.67 19.03 4.94
N VAL A 76 28.89 19.29 5.99
CA VAL A 76 28.19 18.26 6.76
C VAL A 76 26.70 18.56 6.81
N GLY A 77 25.89 17.52 6.62
CA GLY A 77 24.43 17.57 6.62
C GLY A 77 23.80 16.97 5.37
N LEU A 78 22.47 16.87 5.38
CA LEU A 78 21.67 16.38 4.25
C LEU A 78 21.74 17.37 3.07
N SER A 79 21.91 16.86 1.85
CA SER A 79 21.84 17.68 0.64
C SER A 79 20.44 18.24 0.41
N THR A 80 20.30 19.26 -0.46
CA THR A 80 18.98 19.79 -0.85
C THR A 80 18.09 18.70 -1.43
N PHE A 81 18.66 17.78 -2.19
CA PHE A 81 17.94 16.63 -2.76
C PHE A 81 17.46 15.67 -1.67
N ASP A 82 18.32 15.33 -0.70
CA ASP A 82 17.94 14.43 0.40
C ASP A 82 16.78 15.02 1.20
N LYS A 83 16.81 16.32 1.50
CA LYS A 83 15.70 17.01 2.18
C LYS A 83 14.41 16.90 1.38
N LEU A 84 14.46 17.16 0.08
CA LEU A 84 13.29 17.10 -0.81
C LEU A 84 12.71 15.68 -0.89
N ALA A 85 13.56 14.66 -0.98
CA ALA A 85 13.16 13.26 -0.99
C ALA A 85 12.54 12.81 0.35
N ILE A 86 13.05 13.32 1.48
CA ILE A 86 12.47 13.07 2.79
C ILE A 86 11.09 13.73 2.93
N TYR A 87 10.94 15.00 2.53
CA TYR A 87 9.62 15.67 2.54
C TYR A 87 8.60 14.94 1.66
N LEU A 88 9.03 14.50 0.46
CA LEU A 88 8.21 13.67 -0.40
C LEU A 88 7.82 12.36 0.29
N GLY A 89 8.75 11.72 1.01
CA GLY A 89 8.46 10.53 1.80
C GLY A 89 7.42 10.74 2.89
N VAL A 90 7.49 11.85 3.61
CA VAL A 90 6.47 12.22 4.60
C VAL A 90 5.11 12.43 3.92
N ALA A 91 5.07 13.14 2.79
CA ALA A 91 3.85 13.35 2.03
C ALA A 91 3.24 12.02 1.56
N VAL A 92 4.05 11.09 1.06
CA VAL A 92 3.63 9.74 0.68
C VAL A 92 3.05 8.99 1.88
N LEU A 93 3.72 9.01 3.04
CA LEU A 93 3.20 8.34 4.25
C LEU A 93 1.84 8.88 4.67
N VAL A 94 1.63 10.19 4.60
CA VAL A 94 0.34 10.80 4.95
C VAL A 94 -0.74 10.41 3.94
N VAL A 95 -0.44 10.51 2.64
CA VAL A 95 -1.38 10.13 1.58
C VAL A 95 -1.76 8.66 1.70
N ASP A 96 -0.78 7.78 1.90
CA ASP A 96 -1.00 6.35 2.01
C ASP A 96 -1.79 5.98 3.28
N ALA A 97 -1.49 6.64 4.41
CA ALA A 97 -2.25 6.48 5.64
C ALA A 97 -3.73 6.82 5.44
N VAL A 98 -4.03 7.93 4.75
CA VAL A 98 -5.41 8.33 4.44
C VAL A 98 -6.09 7.31 3.54
N ILE A 99 -5.41 6.83 2.49
CA ILE A 99 -5.95 5.82 1.56
C ILE A 99 -6.27 4.53 2.32
N LEU A 100 -5.35 4.03 3.15
CA LEU A 100 -5.50 2.80 3.91
C LEU A 100 -6.63 2.87 4.95
N VAL A 101 -6.72 3.98 5.70
CA VAL A 101 -7.84 4.20 6.63
C VAL A 101 -9.17 4.31 5.87
N ALA A 102 -9.19 5.01 4.73
CA ALA A 102 -10.39 5.11 3.89
C ALA A 102 -10.81 3.76 3.27
N ALA A 103 -9.87 2.83 3.08
CA ALA A 103 -10.15 1.50 2.57
C ALA A 103 -10.84 0.60 3.60
N PHE A 104 -10.71 0.86 4.90
CA PHE A 104 -11.23 0.00 5.98
C PHE A 104 -12.73 -0.31 5.83
N ASN A 105 -13.57 0.72 5.79
CA ASN A 105 -15.02 0.57 5.70
C ASN A 105 -15.48 -0.20 4.44
N PRO A 106 -15.05 0.17 3.22
CA PRO A 106 -15.44 -0.56 2.01
C PRO A 106 -14.86 -1.97 1.94
N LEU A 107 -13.66 -2.24 2.48
CA LEU A 107 -13.11 -3.60 2.59
C LEU A 107 -13.96 -4.45 3.54
N ARG A 108 -14.33 -3.92 4.70
CA ARG A 108 -15.19 -4.64 5.65
C ARG A 108 -16.55 -4.97 5.05
N ALA A 109 -17.06 -4.08 4.18
CA ALA A 109 -18.29 -4.29 3.42
C ALA A 109 -18.10 -5.15 2.14
N ARG A 110 -16.92 -5.75 1.93
CA ARG A 110 -16.56 -6.56 0.74
C ARG A 110 -16.82 -5.85 -0.60
N GLN A 111 -16.68 -4.53 -0.60
CA GLN A 111 -16.89 -3.71 -1.78
C GLN A 111 -15.63 -3.65 -2.64
N ARG A 112 -15.84 -3.63 -3.96
CA ARG A 112 -14.77 -3.47 -4.94
C ARG A 112 -13.91 -2.22 -4.69
N ARG A 113 -14.56 -1.12 -4.29
CA ARG A 113 -13.90 0.15 -3.99
C ARG A 113 -12.82 0.02 -2.91
N GLY A 114 -13.01 -0.85 -1.90
CA GLY A 114 -12.02 -1.04 -0.84
C GLY A 114 -10.76 -1.72 -1.36
N TRP A 115 -10.93 -2.73 -2.22
CA TRP A 115 -9.82 -3.38 -2.91
C TRP A 115 -9.08 -2.41 -3.84
N ASP A 116 -9.80 -1.57 -4.59
CA ASP A 116 -9.18 -0.59 -5.49
C ASP A 116 -8.33 0.43 -4.70
N LEU A 117 -8.74 0.80 -3.48
CA LEU A 117 -7.96 1.67 -2.58
C LEU A 117 -6.71 0.97 -2.05
N LEU A 118 -6.79 -0.30 -1.64
CA LEU A 118 -5.60 -1.09 -1.26
C LEU A 118 -4.61 -1.20 -2.39
N PHE A 119 -5.11 -1.47 -3.60
CA PHE A 119 -4.28 -1.55 -4.79
C PHE A 119 -3.59 -0.21 -5.08
N LEU A 120 -4.32 0.90 -4.96
CA LEU A 120 -3.74 2.23 -5.10
C LEU A 120 -2.64 2.48 -4.06
N ALA A 121 -2.87 2.15 -2.79
CA ALA A 121 -1.87 2.27 -1.73
C ALA A 121 -0.60 1.45 -2.04
N ALA A 122 -0.77 0.20 -2.47
CA ALA A 122 0.35 -0.66 -2.87
C ALA A 122 1.15 -0.07 -4.04
N VAL A 123 0.48 0.49 -5.05
CA VAL A 123 1.14 1.17 -6.19
C VAL A 123 1.90 2.41 -5.72
N VAL A 124 1.31 3.23 -4.85
CA VAL A 124 1.96 4.42 -4.28
C VAL A 124 3.25 4.05 -3.55
N ASN A 125 3.24 2.97 -2.75
CA ASN A 125 4.44 2.48 -2.06
C ASN A 125 5.54 2.06 -3.04
N VAL A 126 5.19 1.34 -4.11
CA VAL A 126 6.17 0.90 -5.12
C VAL A 126 6.81 2.09 -5.82
N LEU A 127 6.00 3.08 -6.21
CA LEU A 127 6.50 4.31 -6.83
C LEU A 127 7.45 5.05 -5.88
N TYR A 128 7.10 5.13 -4.60
CA TYR A 128 7.98 5.74 -3.60
C TYR A 128 9.28 4.94 -3.41
N SER A 129 9.24 3.61 -3.41
CA SER A 129 10.44 2.77 -3.34
C SER A 129 11.43 3.09 -4.45
N VAL A 130 10.95 3.30 -5.68
CA VAL A 130 11.79 3.70 -6.84
C VAL A 130 12.44 5.07 -6.61
N VAL A 131 11.67 6.06 -6.16
CA VAL A 131 12.22 7.40 -5.87
C VAL A 131 13.24 7.34 -4.73
N SER A 132 13.03 6.44 -3.78
CA SER A 132 13.87 6.35 -2.59
C SER A 132 15.25 5.72 -2.82
N ILE A 133 15.48 5.07 -3.98
CA ILE A 133 16.80 4.57 -4.38
C ILE A 133 17.83 5.70 -4.41
N PHE A 134 17.39 6.89 -4.83
CA PHE A 134 18.24 8.05 -5.00
C PHE A 134 18.58 8.75 -3.68
N ILE A 135 17.99 8.32 -2.55
CA ILE A 135 18.30 8.86 -1.22
C ILE A 135 19.63 8.25 -0.75
N ASN A 136 20.58 9.12 -0.41
CA ASN A 136 21.87 8.69 0.11
C ASN A 136 21.69 7.78 1.35
N GLY A 137 22.29 6.59 1.31
CA GLY A 137 22.23 5.60 2.39
C GLY A 137 21.12 4.55 2.32
N ARG A 138 20.15 4.64 1.39
CA ARG A 138 19.15 3.54 1.19
C ARG A 138 19.67 2.40 0.33
N GLY A 139 20.53 2.67 -0.65
CA GLY A 139 21.21 1.66 -1.48
C GLY A 139 20.27 0.75 -2.30
N LEU A 140 20.85 -0.04 -3.22
CA LEU A 140 20.09 -0.95 -4.09
C LEU A 140 19.46 -2.13 -3.33
N GLY A 141 20.06 -2.57 -2.22
CA GLY A 141 19.55 -3.69 -1.43
C GLY A 141 18.15 -3.44 -0.88
N SER A 142 17.91 -2.27 -0.28
CA SER A 142 16.59 -1.92 0.27
C SER A 142 15.50 -1.90 -0.81
N PHE A 143 15.85 -1.44 -2.01
CA PHE A 143 14.95 -1.44 -3.15
C PHE A 143 14.57 -2.85 -3.59
N ILE A 144 15.54 -3.76 -3.75
CA ILE A 144 15.25 -5.15 -4.15
C ILE A 144 14.34 -5.83 -3.13
N PHE A 145 14.63 -5.69 -1.84
CA PHE A 145 13.75 -6.21 -0.78
C PHE A 145 12.34 -5.60 -0.83
N SER A 146 12.24 -4.30 -1.07
CA SER A 146 10.94 -3.62 -1.21
C SER A 146 10.15 -4.13 -2.42
N LEU A 147 10.83 -4.44 -3.53
CA LEU A 147 10.21 -4.92 -4.76
C LEU A 147 9.69 -6.34 -4.59
N ILE A 148 10.47 -7.22 -3.95
CA ILE A 148 10.04 -8.58 -3.60
C ILE A 148 8.83 -8.52 -2.66
N GLY A 149 8.91 -7.71 -1.60
CA GLY A 149 7.78 -7.53 -0.67
C GLY A 149 6.53 -7.01 -1.36
N SER A 150 6.69 -6.07 -2.30
CA SER A 150 5.58 -5.54 -3.10
C SER A 150 4.99 -6.60 -4.04
N ALA A 151 5.82 -7.42 -4.69
CA ALA A 151 5.36 -8.49 -5.57
C ALA A 151 4.53 -9.53 -4.80
N VAL A 152 4.99 -9.93 -3.60
CA VAL A 152 4.23 -10.82 -2.71
C VAL A 152 2.93 -10.15 -2.24
N GLY A 153 2.98 -8.87 -1.87
CA GLY A 153 1.81 -8.10 -1.46
C GLY A 153 0.75 -8.02 -2.57
N PHE A 154 1.16 -7.72 -3.81
CA PHE A 154 0.27 -7.72 -4.96
C PHE A 154 -0.29 -9.10 -5.23
N TYR A 155 0.53 -10.16 -5.21
CA TYR A 155 0.04 -11.52 -5.39
C TYR A 155 -1.08 -11.84 -4.40
N LEU A 156 -0.88 -11.62 -3.10
CA LEU A 156 -1.91 -11.84 -2.08
C LEU A 156 -3.16 -10.98 -2.29
N LEU A 157 -2.98 -9.73 -2.73
CA LEU A 157 -4.08 -8.82 -3.02
C LEU A 157 -4.90 -9.31 -4.22
N TYR A 158 -4.25 -9.84 -5.26
CA TYR A 158 -4.92 -10.43 -6.43
C TYR A 158 -5.69 -11.69 -6.07
N GLN A 159 -5.16 -12.54 -5.18
CA GLN A 159 -5.84 -13.76 -4.76
C GLN A 159 -7.19 -13.51 -4.09
N VAL A 160 -7.37 -12.38 -3.41
CA VAL A 160 -8.64 -12.01 -2.76
C VAL A 160 -9.54 -11.12 -3.61
N LYS A 161 -9.06 -10.66 -4.78
CA LYS A 161 -9.73 -9.69 -5.65
C LYS A 161 -11.18 -10.07 -5.96
N GLU A 162 -11.44 -11.35 -6.18
CA GLU A 162 -12.76 -11.89 -6.54
C GLU A 162 -13.77 -11.83 -5.38
N LEU A 163 -13.29 -11.83 -4.14
CA LEU A 163 -14.11 -11.72 -2.93
C LEU A 163 -14.60 -10.29 -2.69
N TYR A 164 -14.01 -9.31 -3.37
CA TYR A 164 -14.38 -7.90 -3.29
C TYR A 164 -15.12 -7.47 -4.56
N GLY A 165 -16.45 -7.44 -4.49
CA GLY A 165 -17.33 -7.20 -5.63
C GLY A 165 -18.48 -8.20 -5.79
N GLY A 166 -18.53 -9.24 -4.96
CA GLY A 166 -19.46 -10.38 -5.06
C GLY A 166 -20.72 -10.33 -4.19
N ALA A 167 -21.23 -9.15 -3.80
CA ALA A 167 -22.49 -9.06 -3.06
C ALA A 167 -23.73 -9.26 -3.97
N LYS A 168 -23.73 -10.19 -4.94
CA LYS A 168 -24.93 -10.65 -5.67
C LYS A 168 -24.71 -12.01 -6.36
N THR A 169 -24.54 -13.11 -5.62
CA THR A 169 -24.78 -14.46 -6.19
C THR A 169 -25.28 -15.54 -5.23
N ASP A 170 -25.66 -15.22 -3.98
CA ASP A 170 -26.28 -16.19 -3.07
C ASP A 170 -27.82 -16.13 -3.06
N LYS A 171 -28.45 -16.06 -4.25
CA LYS A 171 -29.91 -16.13 -4.39
C LYS A 171 -30.42 -17.24 -5.32
N LYS A 172 -29.58 -18.23 -5.69
CA LYS A 172 -29.99 -19.31 -6.60
C LYS A 172 -29.69 -20.73 -6.11
N SER A 173 -29.66 -20.96 -4.80
CA SER A 173 -29.45 -22.30 -4.21
C SER A 173 -30.49 -22.70 -3.16
N THR A 174 -31.64 -22.03 -3.07
CA THR A 174 -32.70 -22.47 -2.14
C THR A 174 -34.04 -22.49 -2.86
N GLN A 175 -34.53 -23.73 -3.04
CA GLN A 175 -35.86 -24.20 -3.47
C GLN A 175 -36.08 -24.51 -4.97
N ALA A 176 -35.71 -25.75 -5.33
CA ALA A 176 -36.57 -26.66 -6.09
C ALA A 176 -37.47 -27.43 -5.07
N PRO A 177 -38.62 -28.06 -5.41
CA PRO A 177 -38.78 -29.00 -6.52
C PRO A 177 -40.04 -28.85 -7.39
N SER A 178 -39.91 -29.40 -8.59
CA SER A 178 -40.94 -29.72 -9.59
C SER A 178 -42.25 -30.24 -9.01
N ALA A 179 -43.37 -29.58 -9.38
CA ALA A 179 -44.71 -30.10 -9.14
C ALA A 179 -44.97 -31.38 -9.95
N PRO A 180 -45.70 -32.38 -9.42
CA PRO A 180 -46.07 -33.58 -10.15
C PRO A 180 -47.13 -33.26 -11.23
N LYS A 181 -46.96 -33.84 -12.42
CA LYS A 181 -48.05 -33.95 -13.40
C LYS A 181 -49.17 -34.82 -12.81
N ALA A 182 -50.39 -34.31 -12.84
CA ALA A 182 -51.60 -35.08 -12.56
C ALA A 182 -52.25 -35.57 -13.89
N PRO A 183 -52.94 -36.72 -13.88
CA PRO A 183 -53.37 -37.48 -15.07
C PRO A 183 -54.50 -36.84 -15.87
#